data_AF-A0A3N6P0S2-F1
#
_entry.id   AF-A0A3N6P0S2-F1
#
_cell.length_a   1.000
_cell.length_b   1.000
_cell.length_c   1.000
_cell.angle_alpha   90.00
_cell.angle_beta   90.00
_cell.angle_gamma   90.00
#
_symmetry.space_group_name_H-M   'P 1'
#
loop_
_entity.id
_entity.type
_entity.pdbx_description
1 polymer ?
#
loop_
_entity_poly.entity_id
_entity_poly.type
_entity_poly.pdbx_seq_one_letter_code
_entity_poly.pdbx_strand_id
1 'polypeptide(L)'
;MAKCRRSESADEDDGARESGPIPASVHAWGREPWPGKLQAILDALEIDALDGGSRFYLQRQLYIATLFNEDRTGHVVMTLRCIVESEANSGALSELHIRAVSAEIGPYTDRGLSLIEAFDQISLLGIVEQMRALEYFYEEEAQSALERILRHKLRRILAPEQRPSPPPPTRQERIAAHKAHAAAARLAQVERNIEMGRQMVALRDMTPCNKKFGGLRAQQFDVEQPRAAEMLRVARLYGERKEMFNAGWQTLVELSSPATSPALRRKFEAKILAGERVTGAEIVRARCLPGRRRSSCCDEVQ
;
A
#
# COMPACT_ATOMS: atom_id res chain seq x y z
N MET A 1 -70.01 3.96 -0.94
CA MET A 1 -70.00 3.97 -2.41
C MET A 1 -70.75 5.23 -2.84
N ALA A 2 -70.09 6.35 -3.14
CA ALA A 2 -69.26 6.64 -4.32
C ALA A 2 -70.08 7.05 -5.57
N LYS A 3 -70.01 8.34 -5.93
CA LYS A 3 -69.91 8.97 -7.27
C LYS A 3 -70.37 10.44 -7.17
N CYS A 4 -69.45 11.41 -7.20
CA CYS A 4 -68.84 12.07 -8.36
C CYS A 4 -69.74 13.09 -9.08
N ARG A 5 -69.34 14.38 -9.03
CA ARG A 5 -69.30 15.35 -10.13
C ARG A 5 -68.31 16.46 -9.74
N ARG A 6 -67.08 16.42 -10.27
CA ARG A 6 -66.59 17.14 -11.47
C ARG A 6 -66.57 18.66 -11.22
N SER A 7 -65.43 19.17 -10.74
CA SER A 7 -65.09 20.59 -10.81
C SER A 7 -64.27 20.82 -12.07
N GLU A 8 -64.73 21.79 -12.85
CA GLU A 8 -64.17 22.23 -14.12
C GLU A 8 -62.81 22.90 -13.95
N SER A 9 -62.00 22.68 -14.97
CA SER A 9 -60.79 23.39 -15.34
C SER A 9 -61.07 24.85 -15.66
N ALA A 10 -60.27 25.76 -15.12
CA ALA A 10 -60.08 27.10 -15.67
C ALA A 10 -58.59 27.40 -15.64
N ASP A 11 -57.97 27.16 -16.80
CA ASP A 11 -56.91 27.94 -17.44
C ASP A 11 -56.14 28.92 -16.53
N GLU A 12 -54.99 28.47 -16.02
CA GLU A 12 -53.89 29.38 -15.70
C GLU A 12 -52.83 29.27 -16.80
N ASP A 13 -52.81 30.33 -17.59
CA ASP A 13 -51.82 30.78 -18.56
C ASP A 13 -50.40 30.66 -17.99
N ASP A 14 -49.78 29.50 -18.20
CA ASP A 14 -48.37 29.24 -17.87
C ASP A 14 -47.50 29.86 -18.98
N GLY A 15 -47.47 31.19 -18.97
CA GLY A 15 -46.55 32.00 -19.76
C GLY A 15 -45.12 31.65 -19.34
N ALA A 16 -44.52 30.73 -20.10
CA ALA A 16 -43.11 30.37 -20.01
C ALA A 16 -42.26 31.65 -20.01
N ARG A 17 -41.82 32.08 -18.82
CA ARG A 17 -40.81 33.12 -18.67
C ARG A 17 -39.53 32.57 -19.27
N GLU A 18 -39.21 33.03 -20.48
CA GLU A 18 -37.87 32.94 -21.05
C GLU A 18 -36.88 33.43 -20.00
N SER A 19 -36.23 32.48 -19.34
CA SER A 19 -35.23 32.77 -18.31
C SER A 19 -33.96 33.18 -19.02
N GLY A 20 -33.89 34.46 -19.41
CA GLY A 20 -32.67 35.06 -19.93
C GLY A 20 -31.52 34.94 -18.91
N PRO A 21 -30.27 35.04 -19.38
CA PRO A 21 -29.11 34.96 -18.50
C PRO A 21 -29.20 35.98 -17.35
N ILE A 22 -29.11 35.49 -16.11
CA ILE A 22 -29.18 36.32 -14.91
C ILE A 22 -28.04 37.35 -14.97
N PRO A 23 -28.32 38.65 -14.81
CA PRO A 23 -27.27 39.67 -14.83
C PRO A 23 -26.19 39.40 -13.78
N ALA A 24 -24.91 39.53 -14.16
CA ALA A 24 -23.78 39.29 -13.26
C ALA A 24 -23.85 40.11 -11.95
N SER A 25 -24.46 41.29 -11.98
CA SER A 25 -24.68 42.19 -10.84
C SER A 25 -25.60 41.63 -9.73
N VAL A 26 -26.36 40.57 -10.03
CA VAL A 26 -27.20 39.85 -9.06
C VAL A 26 -26.34 39.03 -8.11
N HIS A 27 -25.18 38.55 -8.56
CA HIS A 27 -24.30 37.70 -7.75
C HIS A 27 -23.39 38.52 -6.84
N ALA A 28 -23.15 38.02 -5.62
CA ALA A 28 -22.28 38.69 -4.64
C ALA A 28 -20.87 38.95 -5.18
N TRP A 29 -20.37 38.06 -6.04
CA TRP A 29 -19.05 38.21 -6.67
C TRP A 29 -19.04 39.10 -7.92
N GLY A 30 -20.20 39.50 -8.46
CA GLY A 30 -20.29 40.50 -9.53
C GLY A 30 -20.29 41.95 -9.04
N ARG A 31 -20.22 42.17 -7.72
CA ARG A 31 -20.18 43.48 -7.07
C ARG A 31 -18.81 43.75 -6.46
N GLU A 32 -18.51 45.00 -6.15
CA GLU A 32 -17.28 45.35 -5.43
C GLU A 32 -17.13 44.53 -4.12
N PRO A 33 -15.90 44.13 -3.75
CA PRO A 33 -14.61 44.58 -4.28
C PRO A 33 -14.04 43.74 -5.46
N TRP A 34 -14.76 42.70 -5.92
CA TRP A 34 -14.16 41.67 -6.79
C TRP A 34 -13.88 42.12 -8.22
N PRO A 35 -14.77 42.89 -8.89
CA PRO A 35 -14.46 43.50 -10.18
C PRO A 35 -13.22 44.38 -10.13
N GLY A 36 -13.08 45.24 -9.11
CA GLY A 36 -11.90 46.09 -8.92
C GLY A 36 -10.62 45.28 -8.68
N LYS A 37 -10.68 44.26 -7.80
CA LYS A 37 -9.54 43.36 -7.57
C LYS A 37 -9.11 42.62 -8.83
N LEU A 38 -10.07 42.07 -9.59
CA LEU A 38 -9.76 41.40 -10.84
C LEU A 38 -9.18 42.39 -11.85
N GLN A 39 -9.75 43.59 -11.99
CA GLN A 39 -9.24 44.59 -12.93
C GLN A 39 -7.79 44.95 -12.63
N ALA A 40 -7.42 45.13 -11.36
CA ALA A 40 -6.04 45.39 -10.97
C ALA A 40 -5.07 44.25 -11.38
N ILE A 41 -5.52 42.99 -11.34
CA ILE A 41 -4.73 41.84 -11.83
C ILE A 41 -4.59 41.89 -13.35
N LEU A 42 -5.67 42.18 -14.07
CA LEU A 42 -5.67 42.25 -15.54
C LEU A 42 -4.76 43.39 -16.03
N ASP A 43 -4.85 44.56 -15.41
CA ASP A 43 -4.02 45.73 -15.72
C ASP A 43 -2.54 45.40 -15.49
N ALA A 44 -2.21 44.72 -14.39
CA ALA A 44 -0.83 44.32 -14.07
C ALA A 44 -0.25 43.26 -15.03
N LEU A 45 -1.11 42.49 -15.69
CA LEU A 45 -0.74 41.49 -16.69
C LEU A 45 -0.93 41.99 -18.13
N GLU A 46 -1.28 43.26 -18.31
CA GLU A 46 -1.53 43.89 -19.63
C GLU A 46 -2.61 43.14 -20.46
N ILE A 47 -3.65 42.64 -19.79
CA ILE A 47 -4.78 41.93 -20.43
C ILE A 47 -5.90 42.93 -20.73
N ASP A 48 -6.00 43.36 -21.98
CA ASP A 48 -6.94 44.39 -22.43
C ASP A 48 -8.42 43.99 -22.36
N ALA A 49 -8.73 42.73 -22.68
CA ALA A 49 -10.11 42.27 -22.77
C ALA A 49 -10.26 40.80 -22.34
N LEU A 50 -11.34 40.55 -21.59
CA LEU A 50 -11.82 39.23 -21.22
C LEU A 50 -13.30 39.14 -21.55
N ASP A 51 -13.74 37.98 -22.05
CA ASP A 51 -15.16 37.73 -22.20
C ASP A 51 -15.87 37.70 -20.84
N GLY A 52 -17.19 37.94 -20.86
CA GLY A 52 -17.99 38.04 -19.65
C GLY A 52 -17.98 36.77 -18.79
N GLY A 53 -17.94 35.59 -19.43
CA GLY A 53 -17.91 34.30 -18.74
C GLY A 53 -16.61 34.08 -17.99
N SER A 54 -15.48 34.31 -18.67
CA SER A 54 -14.14 34.28 -18.06
C SER A 54 -14.02 35.26 -16.90
N ARG A 55 -14.45 36.50 -17.10
CA ARG A 55 -14.38 37.54 -16.07
C ARG A 55 -15.21 37.15 -14.84
N PHE A 56 -16.42 36.66 -15.06
CA PHE A 56 -17.32 36.23 -13.99
C PHE A 56 -16.77 35.00 -13.23
N TYR A 57 -16.17 34.04 -13.93
CA TYR A 57 -15.51 32.89 -13.31
C TYR A 57 -14.35 33.32 -12.39
N LEU A 58 -13.47 34.21 -12.86
CA LEU A 58 -12.32 34.68 -12.07
C LEU A 58 -12.75 35.50 -10.85
N GLN A 59 -13.76 36.37 -11.00
CA GLN A 59 -14.38 37.07 -9.86
C GLN A 59 -14.92 36.09 -8.81
N ARG A 60 -15.59 35.03 -9.27
CA ARG A 60 -16.10 33.97 -8.39
C ARG A 60 -14.96 33.27 -7.64
N GLN A 61 -13.81 33.01 -8.27
CA GLN A 61 -12.65 32.41 -7.60
C GLN A 61 -12.11 33.29 -6.47
N LEU A 62 -11.97 34.60 -6.72
CA LEU A 62 -11.54 35.56 -5.70
C LEU A 62 -12.52 35.63 -4.54
N TYR A 63 -13.83 35.61 -4.82
CA TYR A 63 -14.87 35.61 -3.79
C TYR A 63 -14.87 34.31 -2.97
N ILE A 64 -14.84 33.14 -3.62
CA ILE A 64 -14.88 31.83 -2.93
C ILE A 64 -13.75 31.71 -1.90
N ALA A 65 -12.56 32.22 -2.20
CA ALA A 65 -11.43 32.23 -1.27
C ALA A 65 -11.80 32.84 0.08
N THR A 66 -12.57 33.92 0.07
CA THR A 66 -12.96 34.63 1.29
C THR A 66 -13.98 33.90 2.15
N LEU A 67 -14.76 32.99 1.55
CA LEU A 67 -15.62 32.09 2.33
C LEU A 67 -14.82 31.12 3.20
N PHE A 68 -13.55 30.89 2.85
CA PHE A 68 -12.63 30.01 3.56
C PHE A 68 -11.50 30.77 4.29
N ASN A 69 -11.57 32.10 4.37
CA ASN A 69 -10.49 32.96 4.89
C ASN A 69 -9.14 32.74 4.17
N GLU A 70 -9.18 32.41 2.88
CA GLU A 70 -8.01 32.25 2.01
C GLU A 70 -7.89 33.42 1.04
N ASP A 71 -6.69 33.62 0.48
CA ASP A 71 -6.46 34.51 -0.66
C ASP A 71 -6.10 33.70 -1.91
N ARG A 72 -6.91 33.84 -2.96
CA ARG A 72 -6.67 33.19 -4.27
C ARG A 72 -6.16 34.16 -5.32
N THR A 73 -5.73 35.37 -4.94
CA THR A 73 -5.13 36.35 -5.86
C THR A 73 -3.94 35.73 -6.59
N GLY A 74 -3.02 35.07 -5.85
CA GLY A 74 -1.87 34.38 -6.45
C GLY A 74 -2.26 33.24 -7.40
N HIS A 75 -3.32 32.49 -7.08
CA HIS A 75 -3.84 31.42 -7.95
C HIS A 75 -4.41 31.97 -9.26
N VAL A 76 -5.19 33.06 -9.19
CA VAL A 76 -5.74 33.74 -10.36
C VAL A 76 -4.63 34.31 -11.23
N VAL A 77 -3.65 34.99 -10.63
CA VAL A 77 -2.47 35.50 -11.33
C VAL A 77 -1.73 34.35 -12.03
N MET A 78 -1.42 33.26 -11.32
CA MET A 78 -0.70 32.13 -11.91
C MET A 78 -1.48 31.47 -13.05
N THR A 79 -2.81 31.33 -12.92
CA THR A 79 -3.69 30.82 -13.98
C THR A 79 -3.56 31.65 -15.25
N LEU A 80 -3.65 32.97 -15.12
CA LEU A 80 -3.57 33.89 -16.26
C LEU A 80 -2.17 33.89 -16.89
N ARG A 81 -1.11 33.91 -16.07
CA ARG A 81 0.28 33.85 -16.55
C ARG A 81 0.57 32.59 -17.33
N CYS A 82 0.09 31.43 -16.88
CA CYS A 82 0.24 30.16 -17.61
C CYS A 82 -0.36 30.20 -19.04
N ILE A 83 -1.36 31.05 -19.28
CA ILE A 83 -2.02 31.19 -20.59
C ILE A 83 -1.35 32.29 -21.41
N VAL A 84 -1.16 33.48 -20.82
CA VAL A 84 -0.74 34.70 -21.54
C VAL A 84 0.75 34.72 -21.83
N GLU A 85 1.59 34.27 -20.90
CA GLU A 85 3.04 34.29 -21.09
C GLU A 85 3.53 33.13 -21.98
N SER A 86 2.65 32.18 -22.28
CA SER A 86 2.98 31.05 -23.14
C SER A 86 2.67 31.36 -24.61
N GLU A 87 3.70 31.43 -25.44
CA GLU A 87 3.55 31.71 -26.88
C GLU A 87 2.65 30.67 -27.59
N ALA A 88 2.72 29.41 -27.16
CA ALA A 88 1.92 28.31 -27.71
C ALA A 88 0.41 28.44 -27.45
N ASN A 89 0.01 29.34 -26.55
CA ASN A 89 -1.35 29.50 -26.05
C ASN A 89 -1.94 30.89 -26.33
N SER A 90 -1.32 31.65 -27.24
CA SER A 90 -1.88 32.91 -27.73
C SER A 90 -3.31 32.69 -28.25
N GLY A 91 -4.27 33.46 -27.74
CA GLY A 91 -5.69 33.32 -28.07
C GLY A 91 -6.46 32.27 -27.26
N ALA A 92 -5.82 31.55 -26.33
CA ALA A 92 -6.50 30.59 -25.44
C ALA A 92 -7.19 31.26 -24.23
N LEU A 93 -7.31 32.59 -24.22
CA LEU A 93 -7.89 33.38 -23.14
C LEU A 93 -9.44 33.32 -23.16
N SER A 94 -9.99 32.13 -22.94
CA SER A 94 -11.44 31.88 -22.89
C SER A 94 -11.85 31.09 -21.65
N GLU A 95 -13.15 31.10 -21.34
CA GLU A 95 -13.66 30.54 -20.09
C GLU A 95 -13.31 29.06 -19.94
N LEU A 96 -13.40 28.29 -21.03
CA LEU A 96 -13.06 26.87 -21.09
C LEU A 96 -11.61 26.61 -20.62
N HIS A 97 -10.65 27.35 -21.17
CA HIS A 97 -9.24 27.17 -20.87
C HIS A 97 -8.89 27.69 -19.48
N ILE A 98 -9.39 28.87 -19.10
CA ILE A 98 -9.16 29.44 -17.77
C ILE A 98 -9.64 28.48 -16.68
N ARG A 99 -10.84 27.88 -16.84
CA ARG A 99 -11.37 26.89 -15.91
C ARG A 99 -10.48 25.67 -15.82
N ALA A 100 -10.09 25.11 -16.96
CA ALA A 100 -9.30 23.89 -17.00
C ALA A 100 -7.89 24.10 -16.41
N VAL A 101 -7.24 25.22 -16.73
CA VAL A 101 -5.93 25.59 -16.14
C VAL A 101 -6.07 25.81 -14.64
N SER A 102 -7.02 26.64 -14.21
CA SER A 102 -7.27 26.94 -12.79
C SER A 102 -7.51 25.66 -11.96
N ALA A 103 -8.21 24.67 -12.51
CA ALA A 103 -8.49 23.41 -11.82
C ALA A 103 -7.22 22.57 -11.57
N GLU A 104 -6.22 22.64 -12.47
CA GLU A 104 -5.09 21.71 -12.47
C GLU A 104 -3.77 22.30 -11.95
N ILE A 105 -3.64 23.63 -11.89
CA ILE A 105 -2.38 24.26 -11.42
C ILE A 105 -2.18 24.17 -9.91
N GLY A 106 -3.24 23.97 -9.12
CA GLY A 106 -3.20 24.03 -7.64
C GLY A 106 -2.03 23.26 -7.02
N PRO A 107 -1.84 21.97 -7.35
CA PRO A 107 -0.73 21.14 -6.84
C PRO A 107 0.68 21.59 -7.25
N TYR A 108 0.80 22.53 -8.17
CA TYR A 108 2.07 22.96 -8.77
C TYR A 108 2.33 24.46 -8.60
N THR A 109 1.50 25.17 -7.83
CA THR A 109 1.62 26.62 -7.63
C THR A 109 2.96 27.03 -7.00
N ASP A 110 3.58 26.13 -6.23
CA ASP A 110 4.91 26.26 -5.65
C ASP A 110 6.05 26.20 -6.68
N ARG A 111 5.79 25.73 -7.90
CA ARG A 111 6.79 25.59 -8.98
C ARG A 111 7.05 26.89 -9.74
N GLY A 112 6.25 27.95 -9.51
CA GLY A 112 6.50 29.29 -10.05
C GLY A 112 6.72 29.29 -11.57
N LEU A 113 7.90 29.76 -12.01
CA LEU A 113 8.24 29.87 -13.44
C LEU A 113 8.21 28.52 -14.17
N SER A 114 8.63 27.43 -13.53
CA SER A 114 8.62 26.11 -14.19
C SER A 114 7.22 25.64 -14.56
N LEU A 115 6.20 26.08 -13.82
CA LEU A 115 4.80 25.83 -14.18
C LEU A 115 4.43 26.57 -15.48
N ILE A 116 4.85 27.82 -15.62
CA ILE A 116 4.61 28.63 -16.83
C ILE A 116 5.32 27.99 -18.04
N GLU A 117 6.60 27.62 -17.90
CA GLU A 117 7.37 26.93 -18.93
C GLU A 117 6.79 25.56 -19.32
N ALA A 118 6.06 24.90 -18.41
CA ALA A 118 5.36 23.66 -18.74
C ALA A 118 4.21 23.90 -19.72
N PHE A 119 3.57 25.07 -19.67
CA PHE A 119 2.50 25.43 -20.60
C PHE A 119 3.01 25.76 -22.01
N ASP A 120 4.28 26.14 -22.18
CA ASP A 120 4.90 26.26 -23.52
C ASP A 120 4.95 24.93 -24.27
N GLN A 121 4.96 23.81 -23.54
CA GLN A 121 4.94 22.47 -24.10
C GLN A 121 3.51 21.93 -24.30
N ILE A 122 2.49 22.69 -23.90
CA ILE A 122 1.08 22.28 -23.92
C ILE A 122 0.28 23.30 -24.73
N SER A 123 -0.01 22.96 -25.99
CA SER A 123 -0.95 23.74 -26.81
C SER A 123 -2.39 23.47 -26.39
N LEU A 124 -2.99 24.40 -25.66
CA LEU A 124 -4.38 24.36 -25.20
C LEU A 124 -5.37 24.32 -26.37
N LEU A 125 -5.17 25.22 -27.35
CA LEU A 125 -6.00 25.28 -28.56
C LEU A 125 -5.91 23.98 -29.36
N GLY A 126 -4.68 23.48 -29.58
CA GLY A 126 -4.48 22.23 -30.31
C GLY A 126 -5.12 21.02 -29.63
N ILE A 127 -5.16 20.97 -28.30
CA ILE A 127 -5.86 19.91 -27.57
C ILE A 127 -7.37 19.99 -27.83
N VAL A 128 -7.97 21.18 -27.77
CA VAL A 128 -9.42 21.36 -28.02
C VAL A 128 -9.77 21.04 -29.48
N GLU A 129 -8.95 21.45 -30.44
CA GLU A 129 -9.12 21.08 -31.85
C GLU A 129 -9.06 19.56 -32.07
N GLN A 130 -8.09 18.89 -31.44
CA GLN A 130 -7.99 17.43 -31.49
C GLN A 130 -9.22 16.75 -30.88
N MET A 131 -9.73 17.27 -29.76
CA MET A 131 -10.94 16.76 -29.12
C MET A 131 -12.16 16.92 -30.03
N ARG A 132 -12.34 18.09 -30.65
CA ARG A 132 -13.42 18.35 -31.62
C ARG A 132 -13.34 17.50 -32.87
N ALA A 133 -12.15 17.09 -33.28
CA ALA A 133 -11.95 16.20 -34.42
C ALA A 133 -12.40 14.75 -34.15
N LEU A 134 -12.66 14.38 -32.89
CA LEU A 134 -13.19 13.06 -32.54
C LEU A 134 -14.70 13.03 -32.76
N GLU A 135 -15.18 12.08 -33.58
CA GLU A 135 -16.60 11.97 -34.00
C GLU A 135 -17.62 11.79 -32.86
N TYR A 136 -17.16 11.48 -31.63
CA TYR A 136 -18.00 11.21 -30.45
C TYR A 136 -17.79 12.19 -29.30
N PHE A 137 -17.27 13.39 -29.58
CA PHE A 137 -16.99 14.38 -28.56
C PHE A 137 -18.13 15.41 -28.42
N TYR A 138 -18.69 15.53 -27.22
CA TYR A 138 -19.70 16.52 -26.88
C TYR A 138 -19.06 17.79 -26.30
N GLU A 139 -19.53 18.97 -26.71
CA GLU A 139 -18.99 20.26 -26.21
C GLU A 139 -19.14 20.42 -24.68
N GLU A 140 -20.19 19.84 -24.11
CA GLU A 140 -20.44 19.83 -22.67
C GLU A 140 -19.34 19.09 -21.87
N GLU A 141 -18.67 18.12 -22.49
CA GLU A 141 -17.59 17.35 -21.87
C GLU A 141 -16.22 17.99 -22.07
N ALA A 142 -16.14 19.08 -22.84
CA ALA A 142 -14.87 19.70 -23.22
C ALA A 142 -14.03 20.14 -22.04
N GLN A 143 -14.68 20.72 -21.03
CA GLN A 143 -13.98 21.19 -19.84
C GLN A 143 -13.34 20.02 -19.09
N SER A 144 -14.11 18.98 -18.77
CA SER A 144 -13.63 17.86 -17.95
C SER A 144 -12.57 17.02 -18.67
N ALA A 145 -12.71 16.87 -20.00
CA ALA A 145 -11.72 16.21 -20.82
C ALA A 145 -10.42 17.02 -20.90
N LEU A 146 -10.49 18.35 -21.09
CA LEU A 146 -9.31 19.22 -21.10
C LEU A 146 -8.60 19.21 -19.74
N GLU A 147 -9.33 19.33 -18.63
CA GLU A 147 -8.79 19.19 -17.26
C GLU A 147 -8.02 17.89 -17.08
N ARG A 148 -8.61 16.76 -17.48
CA ARG A 148 -7.96 15.44 -17.38
C ARG A 148 -6.69 15.37 -18.22
N ILE A 149 -6.71 15.89 -19.45
CA ILE A 149 -5.53 15.93 -20.32
C ILE A 149 -4.44 16.79 -19.71
N LEU A 150 -4.78 17.98 -19.22
CA LEU A 150 -3.86 18.90 -18.54
C LEU A 150 -3.23 18.26 -17.32
N ARG A 151 -4.01 17.62 -16.46
CA ARG A 151 -3.53 16.88 -15.28
C ARG A 151 -2.41 15.90 -15.64
N HIS A 152 -2.65 15.09 -16.68
CA HIS A 152 -1.69 14.08 -17.11
C HIS A 152 -0.44 14.71 -17.74
N LYS A 153 -0.59 15.75 -18.57
CA LYS A 153 0.54 16.46 -19.19
C LYS A 153 1.40 17.17 -18.15
N LEU A 154 0.79 17.95 -17.25
CA LEU A 154 1.49 18.65 -16.16
C LEU A 154 2.19 17.67 -15.23
N ARG A 155 1.53 16.57 -14.84
CA ARG A 155 2.18 15.52 -14.05
C ARG A 155 3.42 14.98 -14.75
N ARG A 156 3.33 14.68 -16.04
CA ARG A 156 4.47 14.14 -16.81
C ARG A 156 5.65 15.12 -16.89
N ILE A 157 5.37 16.42 -17.03
CA ILE A 157 6.39 17.47 -17.18
C ILE A 157 7.00 17.86 -15.83
N LEU A 158 6.16 18.14 -14.83
CA LEU A 158 6.56 18.73 -13.55
C LEU A 158 6.81 17.71 -12.44
N ALA A 159 6.30 16.50 -12.59
CA ALA A 159 6.48 15.40 -11.67
C ALA A 159 6.77 14.10 -12.43
N PRO A 160 7.86 14.06 -13.24
CA PRO A 160 8.22 12.88 -14.01
C PRO A 160 8.30 11.67 -13.07
N GLU A 161 7.56 10.64 -13.44
CA GLU A 161 7.19 9.50 -12.61
C GLU A 161 8.42 8.91 -11.89
N GLN A 162 8.44 8.95 -10.55
CA GLN A 162 9.30 8.05 -9.80
C GLN A 162 8.91 6.63 -10.22
N ARG A 163 9.90 5.82 -10.65
CA ARG A 163 9.71 4.46 -11.17
C ARG A 163 8.59 3.73 -10.42
N PRO A 164 7.65 3.08 -11.11
CA PRO A 164 6.56 2.37 -10.44
C PRO A 164 7.17 1.42 -9.41
N SER A 165 6.77 1.59 -8.14
CA SER A 165 7.11 0.67 -7.07
C SER A 165 6.81 -0.76 -7.55
N PRO A 166 7.69 -1.75 -7.30
CA PRO A 166 7.42 -3.12 -7.71
C PRO A 166 6.03 -3.56 -7.21
N PRO A 167 5.29 -4.35 -8.01
CA PRO A 167 3.94 -4.76 -7.65
C PRO A 167 3.96 -5.44 -6.28
N PRO A 168 2.91 -5.25 -5.47
CA PRO A 168 2.83 -5.93 -4.18
C PRO A 168 2.89 -7.45 -4.38
N PRO A 169 3.57 -8.19 -3.48
CA PRO A 169 3.72 -9.62 -3.63
C PRO A 169 2.37 -10.32 -3.65
N THR A 170 2.23 -11.26 -4.58
CA THR A 170 1.03 -12.07 -4.75
C THR A 170 0.73 -12.90 -3.51
N ARG A 171 -0.52 -13.37 -3.36
CA ARG A 171 -0.91 -14.24 -2.24
C ARG A 171 -0.03 -15.50 -2.17
N GLN A 172 0.36 -16.06 -3.31
CA GLN A 172 1.21 -17.25 -3.37
C GLN A 172 2.62 -16.96 -2.85
N GLU A 173 3.22 -15.84 -3.27
CA GLU A 173 4.54 -15.41 -2.79
C GLU A 173 4.51 -15.12 -1.29
N ARG A 174 3.46 -14.49 -0.78
CA ARG A 174 3.28 -14.25 0.67
C ARG A 174 3.22 -15.56 1.46
N ILE A 175 2.49 -16.56 0.97
CA ILE A 175 2.40 -17.89 1.60
C ILE A 175 3.76 -18.58 1.55
N ALA A 176 4.47 -18.52 0.42
CA ALA A 176 5.79 -19.12 0.27
C ALA A 176 6.82 -18.47 1.21
N ALA A 177 6.85 -17.14 1.29
CA ALA A 177 7.72 -16.40 2.20
C ALA A 177 7.44 -16.74 3.66
N HIS A 178 6.16 -16.82 4.05
CA HIS A 178 5.78 -17.22 5.41
C HIS A 178 6.25 -18.66 5.73
N LYS A 179 6.09 -19.60 4.79
CA LYS A 179 6.58 -20.97 4.95
C LYS A 179 8.11 -21.03 5.07
N ALA A 180 8.82 -20.26 4.25
CA ALA A 180 10.28 -20.19 4.29
C ALA A 180 10.77 -19.62 5.64
N HIS A 181 10.15 -18.54 6.11
CA HIS A 181 10.46 -17.95 7.40
C HIS A 181 10.21 -18.93 8.56
N ALA A 182 9.07 -19.63 8.55
CA ALA A 182 8.76 -20.65 9.54
C ALA A 182 9.77 -21.83 9.52
N ALA A 183 10.22 -22.23 8.32
CA ALA A 183 11.24 -23.27 8.18
C ALA A 183 12.60 -22.82 8.75
N ALA A 184 13.03 -21.60 8.44
CA ALA A 184 14.26 -21.02 8.96
C ALA A 184 14.24 -20.87 10.49
N ALA A 185 13.14 -20.37 11.04
CA ALA A 185 12.95 -20.25 12.49
C ALA A 185 13.03 -21.60 13.20
N ARG A 186 12.45 -22.66 12.60
CA ARG A 186 12.53 -24.02 13.13
C ARG A 186 13.96 -24.56 13.14
N LEU A 187 14.73 -24.34 12.07
CA LEU A 187 16.13 -24.76 12.00
C LEU A 187 16.97 -24.04 13.06
N ALA A 188 16.81 -22.72 13.19
CA ALA A 188 17.48 -21.93 14.22
C ALA A 188 17.13 -22.38 15.64
N GLN A 189 15.91 -22.90 15.89
CA GLN A 189 15.55 -23.49 17.17
C GLN A 189 16.23 -24.84 17.41
N VAL A 190 16.34 -25.69 16.39
CA VAL A 190 17.05 -26.98 16.48
C VAL A 190 18.52 -26.74 16.80
N GLU A 191 19.18 -25.84 16.07
CA GLU A 191 20.57 -25.46 16.31
C GLU A 191 20.80 -24.97 17.75
N ARG A 192 19.98 -24.04 18.23
CA ARG A 192 20.06 -23.55 19.62
C ARG A 192 19.91 -24.66 20.64
N ASN A 193 18.97 -25.58 20.45
CA ASN A 193 18.77 -26.69 21.39
C ASN A 193 19.96 -27.67 21.40
N ILE A 194 20.56 -27.93 20.24
CA ILE A 194 21.73 -28.81 20.13
C ILE A 194 22.94 -28.16 20.79
N GLU A 195 23.18 -26.88 20.51
CA GLU A 195 24.29 -26.11 21.10
C GLU A 195 24.17 -26.04 22.62
N MET A 196 22.99 -25.72 23.14
CA MET A 196 22.73 -25.76 24.58
C MET A 196 22.95 -27.16 25.17
N GLY A 197 22.56 -28.21 24.44
CA GLY A 197 22.86 -29.59 24.80
C GLY A 197 24.36 -29.89 24.87
N ARG A 198 25.17 -29.37 23.93
CA ARG A 198 26.64 -29.53 23.94
C ARG A 198 27.26 -28.83 25.14
N GLN A 199 26.82 -27.63 25.47
CA GLN A 199 27.26 -26.89 26.65
C GLN A 199 26.93 -27.65 27.94
N MET A 200 25.73 -28.25 28.02
CA MET A 200 25.36 -29.10 29.15
C MET A 200 26.18 -30.40 29.22
N VAL A 201 26.59 -30.98 28.08
CA VAL A 201 27.51 -32.15 28.06
C VAL A 201 28.86 -31.74 28.63
N ALA A 202 29.45 -30.65 28.16
CA ALA A 202 30.72 -30.14 28.68
C ALA A 202 30.65 -29.82 30.19
N LEU A 203 29.56 -29.21 30.66
CA LEU A 203 29.33 -28.97 32.09
C LEU A 203 29.28 -30.27 32.90
N ARG A 204 28.68 -31.32 32.33
CA ARG A 204 28.57 -32.63 32.97
C ARG A 204 29.93 -33.33 33.06
N ASP A 205 30.77 -33.19 32.04
CA ASP A 205 32.12 -33.76 32.05
C ASP A 205 33.00 -33.11 33.13
N MET A 206 32.79 -31.81 33.40
CA MET A 206 33.43 -31.09 34.51
C MET A 206 32.80 -31.35 35.89
N THR A 207 31.56 -31.89 35.94
CA THR A 207 30.79 -32.03 37.20
C THR A 207 30.21 -33.44 37.37
N PRO A 208 30.99 -34.40 37.90
CA PRO A 208 30.55 -35.79 38.07
C PRO A 208 29.40 -35.96 39.08
N CYS A 209 29.20 -35.02 40.01
CA CYS A 209 28.15 -35.09 41.02
C CYS A 209 26.80 -34.63 40.47
N ASN A 210 25.83 -35.55 40.37
CA ASN A 210 24.47 -35.29 39.86
C ASN A 210 23.77 -34.10 40.55
N LYS A 211 23.90 -33.97 41.88
CA LYS A 211 23.28 -32.88 42.65
C LYS A 211 23.88 -31.53 42.27
N LYS A 212 25.21 -31.44 42.15
CA LYS A 212 25.92 -30.21 41.74
C LYS A 212 25.61 -29.86 40.28
N PHE A 213 25.61 -30.85 39.39
CA PHE A 213 25.24 -30.65 37.99
C PHE A 213 23.82 -30.11 37.85
N GLY A 214 22.84 -30.69 38.57
CA GLY A 214 21.46 -30.21 38.56
C GLY A 214 21.32 -28.75 38.98
N GLY A 215 22.04 -28.35 40.05
CA GLY A 215 22.07 -26.97 40.52
C GLY A 215 22.69 -26.00 39.50
N LEU A 216 23.88 -26.33 38.96
CA LEU A 216 24.56 -25.49 37.97
C LEU A 216 23.76 -25.36 36.67
N ARG A 217 23.14 -26.44 36.20
CA ARG A 217 22.27 -26.40 35.02
C ARG A 217 21.09 -25.46 35.21
N ALA A 218 20.39 -25.56 36.36
CA ALA A 218 19.27 -24.70 36.67
C ALA A 218 19.69 -23.22 36.72
N GLN A 219 20.87 -22.94 37.26
CA GLN A 219 21.42 -21.58 37.32
C GLN A 219 21.84 -21.03 35.94
N GLN A 220 22.42 -21.85 35.06
CA GLN A 220 23.03 -21.37 33.80
C GLN A 220 22.08 -21.33 32.61
N PHE A 221 21.13 -22.28 32.50
CA PHE A 221 20.37 -22.48 31.26
C PHE A 221 18.87 -22.20 31.39
N ASP A 222 18.33 -22.11 32.60
CA ASP A 222 16.89 -21.91 32.84
C ASP A 222 16.00 -22.86 32.01
N VAL A 223 16.35 -24.15 31.98
CA VAL A 223 15.61 -25.20 31.25
C VAL A 223 15.11 -26.29 32.20
N GLU A 224 13.84 -26.64 32.03
CA GLU A 224 13.17 -27.73 32.71
C GLU A 224 13.91 -29.07 32.56
N GLN A 225 13.93 -29.87 33.62
CA GLN A 225 14.74 -31.10 33.67
C GLN A 225 14.43 -32.09 32.53
N PRO A 226 13.17 -32.39 32.17
CA PRO A 226 12.87 -33.31 31.06
C PRO A 226 13.44 -32.79 29.73
N ARG A 227 13.33 -31.48 29.50
CA ARG A 227 13.79 -30.83 28.27
C ARG A 227 15.32 -30.80 28.19
N ALA A 228 15.99 -30.54 29.30
CA ALA A 228 17.45 -30.62 29.39
C ALA A 228 17.97 -32.05 29.12
N ALA A 229 17.27 -33.08 29.61
CA ALA A 229 17.63 -34.47 29.34
C ALA A 229 17.50 -34.83 27.86
N GLU A 230 16.48 -34.31 27.16
CA GLU A 230 16.37 -34.42 25.69
C GLU A 230 17.57 -33.78 24.99
N MET A 231 17.88 -32.53 25.33
CA MET A 231 18.99 -31.78 24.72
C MET A 231 20.33 -32.48 24.90
N LEU A 232 20.62 -32.97 26.11
CA LEU A 232 21.82 -33.76 26.41
C LEU A 232 21.92 -35.03 25.54
N ARG A 233 20.84 -35.80 25.41
CA ARG A 233 20.84 -37.03 24.60
C ARG A 233 21.03 -36.73 23.11
N VAL A 234 20.31 -35.73 22.61
CA VAL A 234 20.43 -35.30 21.20
C VAL A 234 21.84 -34.80 20.91
N ALA A 235 22.41 -33.95 21.77
CA ALA A 235 23.75 -33.41 21.60
C ALA A 235 24.84 -34.51 21.63
N ARG A 236 24.72 -35.52 22.50
CA ARG A 236 25.67 -36.65 22.53
C ARG A 236 25.69 -37.46 21.23
N LEU A 237 24.56 -37.58 20.55
CA LEU A 237 24.46 -38.40 19.33
C LEU A 237 24.66 -37.58 18.04
N TYR A 238 24.23 -36.33 18.03
CA TYR A 238 24.15 -35.51 16.81
C TYR A 238 24.84 -34.15 16.92
N GLY A 239 25.51 -33.84 18.04
CA GLY A 239 26.14 -32.53 18.27
C GLY A 239 27.14 -32.11 17.20
N GLU A 240 27.87 -33.08 16.63
CA GLU A 240 28.83 -32.84 15.53
C GLU A 240 28.24 -33.07 14.13
N ARG A 241 27.00 -33.54 14.04
CA ARG A 241 26.35 -33.98 12.79
C ARG A 241 25.38 -32.94 12.25
N LYS A 242 25.91 -31.86 11.69
CA LYS A 242 25.12 -30.73 11.16
C LYS A 242 24.12 -31.16 10.08
N GLU A 243 24.44 -32.20 9.31
CA GLU A 243 23.57 -32.78 8.30
C GLU A 243 22.23 -33.29 8.88
N MET A 244 22.17 -33.57 10.18
CA MET A 244 20.95 -34.02 10.86
C MET A 244 20.04 -32.86 11.31
N PHE A 245 20.50 -31.61 11.25
CA PHE A 245 19.76 -30.46 11.81
C PHE A 245 18.51 -30.11 11.00
N ASN A 246 18.44 -30.58 9.75
CA ASN A 246 17.26 -30.46 8.89
C ASN A 246 16.06 -31.28 9.40
N ALA A 247 16.30 -32.27 10.25
CA ALA A 247 15.25 -33.01 10.92
C ALA A 247 14.52 -32.14 11.96
N GLY A 248 13.23 -32.38 12.15
CA GLY A 248 12.48 -31.70 13.23
C GLY A 248 13.03 -32.10 14.60
N TRP A 249 12.98 -31.18 15.58
CA TRP A 249 13.45 -31.45 16.94
C TRP A 249 12.87 -32.74 17.53
N GLN A 250 11.56 -32.97 17.40
CA GLN A 250 10.89 -34.17 17.89
C GLN A 250 11.41 -35.43 17.19
N THR A 251 11.73 -35.36 15.89
CA THR A 251 12.39 -36.47 15.19
C THR A 251 13.74 -36.80 15.83
N LEU A 252 14.57 -35.79 16.13
CA LEU A 252 15.87 -36.00 16.78
C LEU A 252 15.74 -36.54 18.22
N VAL A 253 14.78 -36.00 19.00
CA VAL A 253 14.48 -36.50 20.35
C VAL A 253 14.11 -37.97 20.30
N GLU A 254 13.21 -38.34 19.38
CA GLU A 254 12.80 -39.72 19.22
C GLU A 254 13.96 -40.60 18.77
N LEU A 255 14.76 -40.21 17.77
CA LEU A 255 15.92 -40.99 17.38
C LEU A 255 16.91 -41.19 18.53
N SER A 256 17.09 -40.17 19.38
CA SER A 256 17.98 -40.21 20.56
C SER A 256 17.43 -41.00 21.75
N SER A 257 16.15 -41.41 21.69
CA SER A 257 15.51 -42.17 22.77
C SER A 257 16.19 -43.54 22.95
N PRO A 258 16.39 -43.99 24.21
CA PRO A 258 16.89 -45.35 24.48
C PRO A 258 15.92 -46.44 23.98
N ALA A 259 14.63 -46.12 23.83
CA ALA A 259 13.64 -47.02 23.25
C ALA A 259 13.84 -47.26 21.74
N THR A 260 14.67 -46.45 21.06
CA THR A 260 15.00 -46.66 19.64
C THR A 260 16.24 -47.56 19.55
N SER A 261 16.08 -48.76 18.99
CA SER A 261 17.22 -49.65 18.75
C SER A 261 18.24 -49.02 17.78
N PRO A 262 19.54 -49.30 17.90
CA PRO A 262 20.57 -48.73 17.02
C PRO A 262 20.34 -49.05 15.53
N ALA A 263 19.86 -50.25 15.22
CA ALA A 263 19.53 -50.66 13.85
C ALA A 263 18.39 -49.82 13.26
N LEU A 264 17.32 -49.61 14.03
CA LEU A 264 16.18 -48.79 13.59
C LEU A 264 16.59 -47.31 13.45
N ARG A 265 17.40 -46.80 14.38
CA ARG A 265 17.94 -45.44 14.33
C ARG A 265 18.71 -45.20 13.03
N ARG A 266 19.69 -46.07 12.71
CA ARG A 266 20.49 -45.97 11.47
C ARG A 266 19.63 -45.97 10.21
N LYS A 267 18.56 -46.75 10.18
CA LYS A 267 17.61 -46.77 9.05
C LYS A 267 16.94 -45.42 8.83
N PHE A 268 16.47 -44.77 9.90
CA PHE A 268 15.86 -43.45 9.81
C PHE A 268 16.88 -42.33 9.57
N GLU A 269 18.09 -42.44 10.13
CA GLU A 269 19.17 -41.51 9.80
C GLU A 269 19.49 -41.55 8.30
N ALA A 270 19.61 -42.73 7.70
CA ALA A 270 19.84 -42.86 6.26
C ALA A 270 18.73 -42.19 5.42
N LYS A 271 17.47 -42.32 5.83
CA LYS A 271 16.33 -41.64 5.17
C LYS A 271 16.45 -40.12 5.26
N ILE A 272 16.80 -39.58 6.44
CA ILE A 272 16.99 -38.14 6.63
C ILE A 272 18.13 -37.62 5.75
N LEU A 273 19.23 -38.36 5.67
CA LEU A 273 20.37 -38.02 4.80
C LEU A 273 20.02 -38.07 3.31
N ALA A 274 19.12 -38.98 2.91
CA ALA A 274 18.57 -39.03 1.55
C ALA A 274 17.55 -37.90 1.25
N GLY A 275 17.26 -37.03 2.22
CA GLY A 275 16.30 -35.93 2.07
C GLY A 275 14.83 -36.34 2.28
N GLU A 276 14.57 -37.58 2.73
CA GLU A 276 13.22 -38.01 3.05
C GLU A 276 12.70 -37.35 4.34
N ARG A 277 11.42 -37.00 4.34
CA ARG A 277 10.77 -36.38 5.50
C ARG A 277 10.36 -37.44 6.53
N VAL A 278 11.17 -37.60 7.58
CA VAL A 278 10.86 -38.49 8.72
C VAL A 278 10.25 -37.72 9.88
N THR A 279 9.16 -38.24 10.45
CA THR A 279 8.47 -37.64 11.61
C THR A 279 8.71 -38.44 12.90
N GLY A 280 8.73 -37.78 14.05
CA GLY A 280 8.81 -38.46 15.36
C GLY A 280 7.72 -39.53 15.55
N ALA A 281 6.50 -39.27 15.09
CA ALA A 281 5.40 -40.24 15.16
C ALA A 281 5.65 -41.51 14.34
N GLU A 282 6.31 -41.40 13.19
CA GLU A 282 6.72 -42.55 12.38
C GLU A 282 7.74 -43.42 13.13
N ILE A 283 8.72 -42.78 13.79
CA ILE A 283 9.72 -43.49 14.61
C ILE A 283 9.04 -44.21 15.78
N VAL A 284 8.13 -43.52 16.49
CA VAL A 284 7.38 -44.12 17.61
C VAL A 284 6.58 -45.32 17.14
N ARG A 285 5.86 -45.23 16.01
CA ARG A 285 5.13 -46.36 15.43
C ARG A 285 6.05 -47.52 15.07
N ALA A 286 7.24 -47.25 14.54
CA ALA A 286 8.19 -48.30 14.17
C ALA A 286 8.80 -49.03 15.37
N ARG A 287 8.79 -48.43 16.58
CA ARG A 287 9.21 -49.11 17.82
C ARG A 287 8.11 -50.00 18.39
N CYS A 288 6.85 -49.57 18.28
CA CYS A 288 5.72 -50.33 18.78
C CYS A 288 5.38 -51.43 17.76
N LEU A 289 5.77 -52.67 18.05
CA LEU A 289 5.19 -53.83 17.35
C LEU A 289 3.66 -53.75 17.40
N PRO A 290 2.94 -54.08 16.31
CA PRO A 290 1.48 -54.09 16.32
C PRO A 290 0.98 -55.07 17.39
N GLY A 291 0.46 -54.54 18.52
CA GLY A 291 -0.17 -55.34 19.58
C GLY A 291 0.22 -55.00 21.02
N ARG A 292 1.32 -54.29 21.31
CA ARG A 292 1.64 -53.88 22.70
C ARG A 292 1.06 -52.51 23.02
N ARG A 293 0.04 -52.47 23.89
CA ARG A 293 -0.49 -51.22 24.47
C ARG A 293 0.60 -50.51 25.28
N ARG A 294 0.56 -49.17 25.27
CA ARG A 294 1.53 -48.23 25.86
C ARG A 294 1.95 -48.49 27.33
N SER A 295 1.26 -49.33 28.09
CA SER A 295 1.53 -49.47 29.54
C SER A 295 2.64 -50.47 29.90
N SER A 296 3.16 -51.28 28.97
CA SER A 296 4.07 -52.38 29.32
C SER A 296 5.54 -52.20 28.90
N CYS A 297 5.96 -51.01 28.46
CA CYS A 297 7.35 -50.77 28.02
C CYS A 297 8.22 -50.01 29.02
N CYS A 298 7.68 -49.63 30.18
CA CYS A 298 8.43 -48.91 31.22
C CYS A 298 8.90 -49.79 32.39
N ASP A 299 8.42 -51.03 32.50
CA ASP A 299 8.76 -51.94 33.59
C ASP A 299 9.61 -53.10 33.07
N GLU A 300 10.89 -52.84 32.76
CA GLU A 300 11.95 -53.86 32.73
C GLU A 300 13.30 -53.19 32.46
N VAL A 301 13.83 -52.46 33.45
CA VAL A 301 15.27 -52.26 33.63
C VAL A 301 15.54 -52.22 35.14
N GLN A 302 16.04 -53.34 35.67
CA GLN A 302 16.88 -53.36 36.88
C GLN A 302 18.32 -53.01 36.49
#